data_AF-A0A2G9TXV1-F1
#
_entry.id   AF-A0A2G9TXV1-F1
#
_cell.length_a   1.000
_cell.length_b   1.000
_cell.length_c   1.000
_cell.angle_alpha   90.00
_cell.angle_beta   90.00
_cell.angle_gamma   90.00
#
_symmetry.space_group_name_H-M   'P 1'
#
loop_
_entity.id
_entity.type
_entity.pdbx_description
1 polymer ?
#
loop_
_entity_poly.entity_id
_entity_poly.type
_entity_poly.pdbx_seq_one_letter_code
_entity_poly.pdbx_strand_id
1 'polypeptide(L)'
;MTTCLLCCLFKVVTKEEIIEALGLAKYYLASQTVIDRSKPDAETVLNEDDFRSYTQRDITKLGIKVKDDPTMGNKMEGDIAIENLKKFVADNNRLGRNAIRQAYRRWPNREIPYTLSSQYGSYARSVIAKAMQEYHDKTCIRFIPRD
;
A
#
# COMPACT_ATOMS: atom_id res chain seq x y z
N MET A 1 21.22 57.16 20.72
CA MET A 1 19.78 56.85 20.95
C MET A 1 19.32 55.91 19.85
N THR A 2 19.05 54.66 20.24
CA THR A 2 18.02 53.75 19.72
C THR A 2 17.62 53.82 18.24
N THR A 3 17.95 52.78 17.48
CA THR A 3 17.10 52.26 16.40
C THR A 3 16.88 50.76 16.57
N CYS A 4 15.63 50.36 16.32
CA CYS A 4 14.95 49.12 16.68
C CYS A 4 15.70 47.81 16.42
N LEU A 5 15.88 47.00 17.48
CA LEU A 5 15.71 45.56 17.38
C LEU A 5 14.21 45.26 17.22
N LEU A 6 13.75 45.19 15.97
CA LEU A 6 12.50 44.51 15.66
C LEU A 6 12.70 43.64 14.42
N CYS A 7 13.70 42.76 14.49
CA CYS A 7 13.74 41.59 13.62
C CYS A 7 12.85 40.54 14.29
N CYS A 8 11.52 40.73 14.16
CA CYS A 8 10.57 39.66 14.45
C CYS A 8 10.97 38.47 13.59
N LEU A 9 11.62 37.50 14.23
CA LEU A 9 11.79 36.14 13.73
C LEU A 9 10.40 35.52 13.59
N PHE A 10 9.70 35.84 12.49
CA PHE A 10 8.76 34.91 11.92
C PHE A 10 9.60 33.75 11.37
N LYS A 11 10.04 32.85 12.26
CA LYS A 11 10.37 31.50 11.84
C LYS A 11 9.11 31.00 11.16
N VAL A 12 9.20 30.77 9.86
CA VAL A 12 8.17 30.07 9.11
C VAL A 12 8.08 28.69 9.74
N VAL A 13 7.12 28.52 10.66
CA VAL A 13 6.89 27.23 11.30
C VAL A 13 6.40 26.32 10.20
N THR A 14 7.21 25.31 9.90
CA THR A 14 6.89 24.32 8.87
C THR A 14 5.66 23.54 9.34
N LYS A 15 4.87 23.01 8.39
CA LYS A 15 3.66 22.25 8.76
C LYS A 15 4.02 21.07 9.67
N GLU A 16 5.19 20.51 9.45
CA GLU A 16 5.81 19.43 10.20
C GLU A 16 6.01 19.82 11.67
N GLU A 17 6.54 21.02 11.96
CA GLU A 17 6.74 21.53 13.33
C GLU A 17 5.41 21.85 14.05
N ILE A 18 4.39 22.34 13.34
CA ILE A 18 3.06 22.56 13.92
C ILE A 18 2.39 21.23 14.31
N ILE A 19 2.55 20.20 13.48
CA ILE A 19 2.00 18.86 13.70
C ILE A 19 2.65 18.22 14.95
N GLU A 20 3.94 18.45 15.15
CA GLU A 20 4.69 17.99 16.31
C GLU A 20 4.26 18.72 17.59
N ALA A 21 4.12 20.05 17.54
CA ALA A 21 3.69 20.87 18.67
C ALA A 21 2.25 20.61 19.15
N LEU A 22 1.35 20.19 18.26
CA LEU A 22 -0.04 19.86 18.60
C LEU A 22 -0.25 18.38 18.97
N GLY A 23 0.81 17.56 18.99
CA GLY A 23 0.68 16.11 19.26
C GLY A 23 -0.13 15.33 18.22
N LEU A 24 -0.43 15.96 17.08
CA LEU A 24 -1.22 15.40 15.99
C LEU A 24 -0.40 14.45 15.10
N ALA A 25 0.92 14.39 15.27
CA ALA A 25 1.82 13.46 14.57
C ALA A 25 1.40 11.98 14.71
N LYS A 26 0.74 11.62 15.83
CA LYS A 26 0.18 10.26 16.03
C LYS A 26 -0.97 9.94 15.08
N TYR A 27 -1.66 10.96 14.57
CA TYR A 27 -2.86 10.83 13.73
C TYR A 27 -2.61 11.17 12.26
N TYR A 28 -1.54 11.90 11.95
CA TYR A 28 -1.19 12.25 10.57
C TYR A 28 -0.23 11.22 9.98
N LEU A 29 -0.72 10.41 9.04
CA LEU A 29 0.13 9.53 8.23
C LEU A 29 0.76 10.37 7.12
N ALA A 30 2.09 10.49 7.13
CA ALA A 30 2.79 11.09 6.00
C ALA A 30 2.65 10.19 4.77
N SER A 31 2.37 10.77 3.59
CA SER A 31 2.20 10.01 2.34
C SER A 31 3.41 9.13 2.01
N GLN A 32 4.62 9.58 2.36
CA GLN A 32 5.88 8.85 2.23
C GLN A 32 5.92 7.54 3.05
N THR A 33 5.15 7.45 4.14
CA THR A 33 5.03 6.19 4.91
C THR A 33 4.15 5.15 4.20
N VAL A 34 3.36 5.58 3.20
CA VAL A 34 2.59 4.69 2.32
C VAL A 34 3.40 4.39 1.06
N ILE A 35 3.69 5.41 0.26
CA ILE A 35 4.53 5.30 -0.95
C ILE A 35 5.43 6.54 -1.05
N ASP A 36 6.73 6.33 -1.09
CA ASP A 36 7.76 7.32 -1.28
C ASP A 36 8.37 7.23 -2.69
N ARG A 37 7.79 7.99 -3.61
CA ARG A 37 8.24 8.06 -5.02
C ARG A 37 9.52 8.87 -5.20
N SER A 38 10.05 9.50 -4.15
CA SER A 38 11.33 10.23 -4.24
C SER A 38 12.52 9.28 -4.26
N LYS A 39 12.34 8.04 -3.79
CA LYS A 39 13.37 7.00 -3.80
C LYS A 39 13.44 6.31 -5.16
N PRO A 40 14.64 5.87 -5.58
CA PRO A 40 14.77 4.99 -6.73
C PRO A 40 14.02 3.67 -6.46
N ASP A 41 13.32 3.19 -7.48
CA ASP A 41 12.61 1.91 -7.40
C ASP A 41 13.61 0.75 -7.51
N ALA A 42 13.62 -0.11 -6.51
CA ALA A 42 14.46 -1.28 -6.40
C ALA A 42 13.67 -2.41 -5.74
N GLU A 43 14.01 -3.65 -6.07
CA GLU A 43 13.37 -4.81 -5.47
C GLU A 43 13.88 -5.03 -4.04
N THR A 44 12.94 -5.20 -3.12
CA THR A 44 13.18 -5.50 -1.71
C THR A 44 12.21 -6.57 -1.24
N VAL A 45 12.38 -7.06 -0.01
CA VAL A 45 11.53 -8.08 0.60
C VAL A 45 11.09 -7.60 1.98
N LEU A 46 10.05 -8.20 2.53
CA LEU A 46 9.58 -7.88 3.89
C LEU A 46 10.53 -8.49 4.93
N ASN A 47 10.71 -7.79 6.04
CA ASN A 47 11.51 -8.24 7.18
C ASN A 47 10.64 -8.43 8.43
N GLU A 48 11.22 -8.98 9.49
CA GLU A 48 10.53 -9.26 10.75
C GLU A 48 9.91 -8.00 11.38
N ASP A 49 10.55 -6.83 11.23
CA ASP A 49 10.03 -5.57 11.76
C ASP A 49 8.73 -5.15 11.04
N ASP A 50 8.61 -5.41 9.74
CA ASP A 50 7.37 -5.16 8.99
C ASP A 50 6.19 -5.95 9.58
N PHE A 51 6.40 -7.19 10.02
CA PHE A 51 5.35 -8.02 10.64
C PHE A 51 4.97 -7.56 12.06
N ARG A 52 5.92 -6.99 12.80
CA ARG A 52 5.71 -6.55 14.19
C ARG A 52 5.16 -5.13 14.31
N SER A 53 5.43 -4.28 13.33
CA SER A 53 5.20 -2.83 13.41
C SER A 53 3.77 -2.38 13.06
N TYR A 54 2.89 -3.31 12.67
CA TYR A 54 1.54 -2.96 12.24
C TYR A 54 0.75 -2.25 13.34
N THR A 55 0.22 -1.08 13.01
CA THR A 55 -0.71 -0.32 13.86
C THR A 55 -1.93 0.06 13.04
N GLN A 56 -3.13 -0.22 13.54
CA GLN A 56 -4.35 0.17 12.86
C GLN A 56 -4.42 1.70 12.82
N ARG A 57 -4.54 2.28 11.62
CA ARG A 57 -4.74 3.72 11.42
C ARG A 57 -5.94 3.98 10.53
N ASP A 58 -6.52 5.16 10.69
CA ASP A 58 -7.64 5.61 9.86
C ASP A 58 -7.13 6.08 8.50
N ILE A 59 -7.27 5.20 7.50
CA ILE A 59 -6.79 5.42 6.14
C ILE A 59 -7.59 6.49 5.38
N THR A 60 -8.80 6.85 5.84
CA THR A 60 -9.62 7.89 5.20
C THR A 60 -8.98 9.28 5.33
N LYS A 61 -8.14 9.47 6.35
CA LYS A 61 -7.39 10.70 6.63
C LYS A 61 -6.13 10.87 5.78
N LEU A 62 -5.79 9.90 4.93
CA LEU A 62 -4.59 9.93 4.07
C LEU A 62 -4.65 10.96 2.94
N GLY A 63 -5.81 11.59 2.71
CA GLY A 63 -5.99 12.54 1.61
C GLY A 63 -5.90 11.90 0.22
N ILE A 64 -5.99 10.56 0.14
CA ILE A 64 -6.07 9.83 -1.12
C ILE A 64 -7.46 10.13 -1.71
N LYS A 65 -7.47 10.85 -2.84
CA LYS A 65 -8.71 11.12 -3.58
C LYS A 65 -9.10 9.86 -4.36
N VAL A 66 -9.92 9.02 -3.75
CA VAL A 66 -10.60 7.92 -4.44
C VAL A 66 -11.78 8.51 -5.23
N LYS A 67 -12.06 7.96 -6.42
CA LYS A 67 -13.29 8.32 -7.16
C LYS A 67 -14.51 7.88 -6.36
N ASP A 68 -15.62 8.59 -6.51
CA ASP A 68 -16.88 8.25 -5.81
C ASP A 68 -17.39 6.84 -6.16
N ASP A 69 -17.14 6.40 -7.40
CA ASP A 69 -17.40 5.03 -7.84
C ASP A 69 -16.09 4.28 -8.13
N PRO A 70 -15.73 3.27 -7.32
CA PRO A 70 -14.51 2.48 -7.50
C PRO A 70 -14.57 1.55 -8.73
N THR A 71 -15.76 1.32 -9.30
CA THR A 71 -15.93 0.42 -10.47
C THR A 71 -15.71 1.13 -11.80
N MET A 72 -15.66 2.47 -11.82
CA MET A 72 -15.42 3.29 -13.02
C MET A 72 -13.93 3.40 -13.40
N GLY A 73 -13.15 2.37 -13.10
CA GLY A 73 -11.78 2.19 -13.57
C GLY A 73 -11.74 1.76 -15.05
N ASN A 74 -10.55 1.81 -15.65
CA ASN A 74 -10.30 1.23 -16.98
C ASN A 74 -9.95 -0.27 -16.93
N LYS A 75 -10.14 -0.89 -15.76
CA LYS A 75 -9.91 -2.31 -15.48
C LYS A 75 -11.26 -2.97 -15.25
N MET A 76 -11.32 -4.30 -15.41
CA MET A 76 -12.58 -4.99 -15.13
C MET A 76 -12.96 -4.88 -13.66
N GLU A 77 -14.25 -4.73 -13.37
CA GLU A 77 -14.77 -4.48 -12.01
C GLU A 77 -14.12 -3.26 -11.30
N GLY A 78 -13.38 -2.43 -12.04
CA GLY A 78 -12.65 -1.27 -11.52
C GLY A 78 -11.17 -1.53 -11.20
N ASP A 79 -10.80 -2.75 -10.80
CA ASP A 79 -9.49 -3.08 -10.21
C ASP A 79 -8.85 -4.38 -10.72
N ILE A 80 -9.51 -5.15 -11.60
CA ILE A 80 -8.99 -6.42 -12.15
C ILE A 80 -8.29 -6.17 -13.48
N ALA A 81 -6.97 -6.34 -13.50
CA ALA A 81 -6.19 -6.31 -14.73
C ALA A 81 -6.33 -7.62 -15.51
N ILE A 82 -6.98 -7.55 -16.68
CA ILE A 82 -7.04 -8.67 -17.63
C ILE A 82 -6.32 -8.26 -18.93
N GLU A 83 -5.26 -8.98 -19.27
CA GLU A 83 -4.51 -8.74 -20.51
C GLU A 83 -5.34 -9.03 -21.76
N ASN A 84 -5.99 -10.20 -21.81
CA ASN A 84 -6.81 -10.61 -22.95
C ASN A 84 -8.19 -11.07 -22.50
N LEU A 85 -9.13 -10.11 -22.49
CA LEU A 85 -10.51 -10.35 -22.09
C LEU A 85 -11.21 -11.41 -22.94
N LYS A 86 -11.00 -11.38 -24.26
CA LYS A 86 -11.63 -12.34 -25.19
C LYS A 86 -11.19 -13.78 -24.89
N LYS A 87 -9.89 -13.98 -24.66
CA LYS A 87 -9.35 -15.29 -24.26
C LYS A 87 -9.85 -15.71 -22.88
N PHE A 88 -9.87 -14.78 -21.91
CA PHE A 88 -10.35 -15.08 -20.56
C PHE A 88 -11.81 -15.56 -20.54
N VAL A 89 -12.69 -14.91 -21.33
CA VAL A 89 -14.11 -15.30 -21.44
C VAL A 89 -14.27 -16.65 -22.15
N ALA A 90 -13.48 -16.90 -23.19
CA ALA A 90 -13.48 -18.16 -23.91
C ALA A 90 -13.05 -19.34 -23.01
N ASP A 91 -11.96 -19.18 -22.25
CA ASP A 91 -11.38 -20.23 -21.41
C ASP A 91 -12.20 -20.54 -20.14
N ASN A 92 -13.08 -19.64 -19.73
CA ASN A 92 -13.95 -19.80 -18.55
C ASN A 92 -15.36 -20.32 -18.88
N ASN A 93 -15.53 -20.96 -20.05
CA ASN A 93 -16.76 -21.67 -20.45
C ASN A 93 -18.04 -20.79 -20.44
N ARG A 94 -17.92 -19.46 -20.49
CA ARG A 94 -19.05 -18.50 -20.43
C ARG A 94 -19.99 -18.66 -19.23
N LEU A 95 -19.60 -19.44 -18.22
CA LEU A 95 -20.37 -19.57 -16.98
C LEU A 95 -20.00 -18.36 -16.13
N GLY A 96 -20.95 -17.45 -15.89
CA GLY A 96 -20.75 -16.20 -15.14
C GLY A 96 -20.40 -16.37 -13.66
N ARG A 97 -19.36 -17.14 -13.36
CA ARG A 97 -18.81 -17.34 -12.02
C ARG A 97 -17.41 -16.72 -11.96
N ASN A 98 -17.16 -15.90 -10.95
CA ASN A 98 -15.92 -15.11 -10.83
C ASN A 98 -14.70 -15.93 -10.36
N ALA A 99 -14.90 -17.14 -9.85
CA ALA A 99 -13.80 -17.97 -9.33
C ALA A 99 -13.11 -18.80 -10.42
N ILE A 100 -11.79 -18.64 -10.55
CA ILE A 100 -10.94 -19.48 -11.40
C ILE A 100 -10.85 -20.89 -10.79
N ARG A 101 -11.43 -21.89 -11.46
CA ARG A 101 -11.46 -23.28 -10.97
C ARG A 101 -10.29 -24.11 -11.48
N GLN A 102 -9.73 -23.73 -12.61
CA GLN A 102 -8.67 -24.42 -13.33
C GLN A 102 -7.40 -24.49 -12.48
N ALA A 103 -6.96 -25.71 -12.13
CA ALA A 103 -5.82 -25.91 -11.24
C ALA A 103 -4.50 -25.35 -11.81
N TYR A 104 -4.31 -25.40 -13.13
CA TYR A 104 -3.12 -24.88 -13.81
C TYR A 104 -2.96 -23.35 -13.73
N ARG A 105 -4.01 -22.62 -13.33
CA ARG A 105 -3.97 -21.16 -13.12
C ARG A 105 -3.66 -20.77 -11.68
N ARG A 106 -3.46 -21.75 -10.80
CA ARG A 106 -3.11 -21.54 -9.40
C ARG A 106 -1.60 -21.54 -9.26
N TRP A 107 -1.12 -20.82 -8.26
CA TRP A 107 0.28 -20.89 -7.86
C TRP A 107 0.65 -22.33 -7.45
N PRO A 108 1.74 -22.89 -7.98
CA PRO A 108 2.20 -24.23 -7.62
C PRO A 108 2.60 -24.26 -6.14
N ASN A 109 2.51 -25.43 -5.52
CA ASN A 109 2.87 -25.67 -4.11
C ASN A 109 2.17 -24.80 -3.07
N ARG A 110 1.18 -23.98 -3.47
CA ARG A 110 0.53 -22.93 -2.66
C ARG A 110 1.52 -21.82 -2.25
N GLU A 111 2.57 -21.63 -3.04
CA GLU A 111 3.63 -20.67 -2.78
C GLU A 111 3.53 -19.53 -3.78
N ILE A 112 3.52 -18.30 -3.27
CA ILE A 112 3.45 -17.08 -4.05
C ILE A 112 4.80 -16.37 -3.93
N PRO A 113 5.68 -16.47 -4.94
CA PRO A 113 6.92 -15.71 -4.98
C PRO A 113 6.61 -14.21 -5.08
N TYR A 114 7.28 -13.39 -4.28
CA TYR A 114 7.08 -11.93 -4.31
C TYR A 114 8.40 -11.16 -4.18
N THR A 115 8.37 -9.95 -4.73
CA THR A 115 9.28 -8.84 -4.42
C THR A 115 8.43 -7.61 -4.10
N LEU A 116 9.01 -6.62 -3.44
CA LEU A 116 8.34 -5.38 -3.08
C LEU A 116 9.22 -4.19 -3.46
N SER A 117 8.63 -3.19 -4.10
CA SER A 117 9.33 -1.94 -4.41
C SER A 117 9.88 -1.27 -3.13
N SER A 118 11.10 -0.77 -3.20
CA SER A 118 11.75 0.08 -2.19
C SER A 118 10.97 1.38 -1.91
N GLN A 119 10.05 1.76 -2.80
CA GLN A 119 9.19 2.93 -2.62
C GLN A 119 8.08 2.71 -1.61
N TYR A 120 7.76 1.46 -1.23
CA TYR A 120 6.79 1.23 -0.17
C TYR A 120 7.34 1.69 1.17
N GLY A 121 6.64 2.63 1.80
CA GLY A 121 7.00 3.15 3.11
C GLY A 121 6.69 2.15 4.23
N SER A 122 7.21 2.42 5.43
CA SER A 122 7.10 1.51 6.58
C SER A 122 5.66 1.14 6.93
N TYR A 123 4.71 2.07 6.85
CA TYR A 123 3.31 1.77 7.14
C TYR A 123 2.71 0.83 6.10
N ALA A 124 2.86 1.11 4.80
CA ALA A 124 2.34 0.22 3.76
C ALA A 124 2.96 -1.18 3.83
N ARG A 125 4.27 -1.27 4.09
CA ARG A 125 4.95 -2.55 4.30
C ARG A 125 4.35 -3.33 5.47
N SER A 126 4.08 -2.67 6.59
CA SER A 126 3.43 -3.31 7.75
C SER A 126 2.01 -3.79 7.45
N VAL A 127 1.25 -3.05 6.64
CA VAL A 127 -0.11 -3.44 6.19
C VAL A 127 -0.03 -4.69 5.31
N ILE A 128 0.90 -4.72 4.35
CA ILE A 128 1.11 -5.86 3.46
C ILE A 128 1.54 -7.09 4.28
N ALA A 129 2.50 -6.92 5.20
CA ALA A 129 2.97 -7.98 6.09
C ALA A 129 1.82 -8.55 6.94
N LYS A 130 0.97 -7.68 7.51
CA LYS A 130 -0.20 -8.10 8.28
C LYS A 130 -1.20 -8.90 7.43
N ALA A 131 -1.45 -8.48 6.19
CA ALA A 131 -2.33 -9.19 5.27
C ALA A 131 -1.76 -10.57 4.89
N MET A 132 -0.45 -10.65 4.61
CA MET A 132 0.22 -11.92 4.33
C MET A 132 0.15 -12.88 5.53
N GLN A 133 0.34 -12.37 6.75
CA GLN A 133 0.20 -13.15 7.98
C GLN A 133 -1.21 -13.73 8.15
N GLU A 134 -2.25 -12.95 7.83
CA GLU A 134 -3.63 -13.45 7.92
C GLU A 134 -3.89 -14.65 6.98
N TYR A 135 -3.31 -14.63 5.78
CA TYR A 135 -3.32 -15.81 4.90
C TYR A 135 -2.54 -16.97 5.51
N HIS A 136 -1.41 -16.70 6.16
CA HIS A 136 -0.60 -17.76 6.77
C HIS A 136 -1.33 -18.46 7.92
N ASP A 137 -2.11 -17.69 8.69
CA ASP A 137 -2.86 -18.15 9.85
C ASP A 137 -4.12 -18.94 9.44
N LYS A 138 -4.81 -18.50 8.39
CA LYS A 138 -6.13 -19.03 8.00
C LYS A 138 -6.09 -20.02 6.85
N THR A 139 -4.98 -20.09 6.12
CA THR A 139 -4.87 -20.90 4.90
C THR A 139 -3.51 -21.60 4.81
N CYS A 140 -3.38 -22.49 3.83
CA CYS A 140 -2.13 -23.15 3.49
C CYS A 140 -1.27 -22.38 2.47
N ILE A 141 -1.65 -21.14 2.12
CA ILE A 141 -0.87 -20.28 1.21
C ILE A 141 0.36 -19.74 1.94
N ARG A 142 1.49 -19.68 1.23
CA ARG A 142 2.75 -19.12 1.72
C ARG A 142 3.27 -18.07 0.74
N PHE A 143 3.69 -16.93 1.27
CA PHE A 143 4.34 -15.87 0.51
C PHE A 143 5.84 -16.04 0.71
N ILE A 144 6.59 -16.19 -0.37
CA ILE A 144 8.03 -16.48 -0.31
C ILE A 144 8.78 -15.40 -1.08
N PRO A 145 9.83 -14.80 -0.51
CA PRO A 145 10.72 -13.92 -1.25
C PRO A 145 11.22 -14.60 -2.53
N ARG A 146 11.12 -13.91 -3.66
CA ARG A 146 11.67 -14.40 -4.93
C ARG A 146 13.19 -14.25 -4.92
N ASP A 147 13.89 -15.26 -5.45
CA ASP A 147 15.35 -15.25 -5.70
C ASP A 147 15.77 -14.24 -6.78
#